data_AF-A0A200J806-F1
#
_entry.id   AF-A0A200J806-F1
#
_cell.length_a   1.000
_cell.length_b   1.000
_cell.length_c   1.000
_cell.angle_alpha   90.00
_cell.angle_beta   90.00
_cell.angle_gamma   90.00
#
_symmetry.space_group_name_H-M   'P 1'
#
loop_
_entity.id
_entity.type
_entity.pdbx_description
1 polymer ?
#
loop_
_entity_poly.entity_id
_entity_poly.type
_entity_poly.pdbx_seq_one_letter_code
_entity_poly.pdbx_strand_id
1 'polypeptide(L)'
;MYQVITMYGDNEPWWFFEDWQEDIEEEKSFDCLEDAERYYIKKWQELSSTHEYINTKVNYLAAFWNDGDERWCEECDEDLQQYRGLALLKDHQAVTFESGDDFHERHNDCAKPKCCKTSLV
;
A
#
# COMPACT_ATOMS: atom_id res chain seq x y z
N MET A 1 13.29 -6.17 -13.67
CA MET A 1 13.80 -5.99 -12.30
C MET A 1 12.60 -5.99 -11.36
N TYR A 2 12.71 -6.54 -10.17
CA TYR A 2 11.62 -6.51 -9.18
C TYR A 2 11.87 -5.42 -8.17
N GLN A 3 10.83 -4.74 -7.72
CA GLN A 3 10.91 -3.71 -6.69
C GLN A 3 9.93 -4.03 -5.57
N VAL A 4 10.36 -3.85 -4.34
CA VAL A 4 9.45 -3.76 -3.20
C VAL A 4 9.49 -2.35 -2.70
N ILE A 5 8.34 -1.70 -2.68
CA ILE A 5 8.19 -0.32 -2.27
C ILE A 5 7.27 -0.21 -1.07
N THR A 6 7.54 0.78 -0.23
CA THR A 6 6.59 1.25 0.77
C THR A 6 6.22 2.69 0.48
N MET A 7 4.92 2.99 0.62
CA MET A 7 4.36 4.30 0.34
C MET A 7 3.65 4.83 1.58
N TYR A 8 3.56 6.14 1.71
CA TYR A 8 2.71 6.78 2.73
C TYR A 8 1.99 7.96 2.11
N GLY A 9 0.66 7.95 2.17
CA GLY A 9 -0.12 9.05 1.62
C GLY A 9 -1.63 8.88 1.75
N ASP A 10 -2.34 9.79 1.10
CA ASP A 10 -3.81 9.92 1.16
C ASP A 10 -4.55 8.79 0.39
N ASN A 11 -3.82 7.98 -0.37
CA ASN A 11 -4.38 7.02 -1.33
C ASN A 11 -3.87 5.59 -1.10
N GLU A 12 -4.71 4.61 -1.42
CA GLU A 12 -4.29 3.21 -1.40
C GLU A 12 -3.30 2.91 -2.56
N PRO A 13 -2.31 2.02 -2.36
CA PRO A 13 -1.18 1.84 -3.27
C PRO A 13 -1.51 1.21 -4.63
N TRP A 14 -2.78 0.85 -4.89
CA TRP A 14 -3.23 0.31 -6.18
C TRP A 14 -3.86 1.36 -7.09
N TRP A 15 -4.07 2.58 -6.61
CA TRP A 15 -4.70 3.62 -7.44
C TRP A 15 -3.75 4.15 -8.52
N PHE A 16 -2.43 3.91 -8.40
CA PHE A 16 -1.40 4.20 -9.42
C PHE A 16 -1.67 5.48 -10.23
N PHE A 17 -2.08 6.57 -9.56
CA PHE A 17 -2.34 7.88 -10.18
C PHE A 17 -1.06 8.47 -10.77
N GLU A 18 -1.12 9.46 -11.67
CA GLU A 18 0.08 9.94 -12.41
C GLU A 18 1.30 10.26 -11.51
N ASP A 19 1.06 10.72 -10.28
CA ASP A 19 2.10 11.09 -9.30
C ASP A 19 2.27 10.09 -8.14
N TRP A 20 1.75 8.85 -8.25
CA TRP A 20 1.81 7.86 -7.17
C TRP A 20 3.23 7.58 -6.68
N GLN A 21 4.24 7.77 -7.52
CA GLN A 21 5.64 7.54 -7.15
C GLN A 21 6.17 8.58 -6.15
N GLU A 22 5.53 9.75 -6.03
CA GLU A 22 5.90 10.78 -5.06
C GLU A 22 5.65 10.33 -3.62
N ASP A 23 4.69 9.42 -3.41
CA ASP A 23 4.36 8.86 -2.10
C ASP A 23 5.32 7.73 -1.65
N ILE A 24 6.32 7.36 -2.46
CA ILE A 24 7.29 6.31 -2.13
C ILE A 24 8.27 6.79 -1.05
N GLU A 25 8.20 6.19 0.14
CA GLU A 25 9.15 6.45 1.23
C GLU A 25 10.40 5.54 1.13
N GLU A 26 10.21 4.28 0.74
CA GLU A 26 11.33 3.34 0.57
C GLU A 26 11.13 2.51 -0.71
N GLU A 27 12.21 2.34 -1.47
CA GLU A 27 12.27 1.40 -2.60
C GLU A 27 13.46 0.47 -2.44
N LYS A 28 13.24 -0.83 -2.69
CA LYS A 28 14.32 -1.81 -2.79
C LYS A 28 14.17 -2.66 -4.04
N SER A 29 15.21 -2.64 -4.86
CA SER A 29 15.29 -3.41 -6.11
C SER A 29 15.96 -4.78 -5.92
N PHE A 30 15.50 -5.75 -6.70
CA PHE A 30 15.94 -7.15 -6.69
C PHE A 30 15.98 -7.70 -8.13
N ASP A 31 16.99 -8.52 -8.41
CA ASP A 31 17.10 -9.23 -9.69
C ASP A 31 16.23 -10.49 -9.73
N CYS A 32 15.96 -11.09 -8.57
CA CYS A 32 15.21 -12.33 -8.41
C CYS A 32 13.87 -12.08 -7.72
N LEU A 33 12.81 -12.72 -8.22
CA LEU A 33 11.47 -12.66 -7.62
C LEU A 33 11.48 -13.20 -6.19
N GLU A 34 12.15 -14.33 -5.94
CA GLU A 34 12.14 -15.00 -4.64
C GLU A 34 12.75 -14.11 -3.53
N ASP A 35 13.77 -13.32 -3.85
CA ASP A 35 14.36 -12.36 -2.92
C ASP A 35 13.43 -11.17 -2.66
N ALA A 36 12.73 -10.70 -3.70
CA ALA A 36 11.72 -9.65 -3.58
C ALA A 36 10.54 -10.13 -2.72
N GLU A 37 10.03 -11.34 -2.95
CA GLU A 37 8.95 -11.95 -2.16
C GLU A 37 9.36 -12.09 -0.70
N ARG A 38 10.55 -12.63 -0.43
CA ARG A 38 11.06 -12.77 0.95
C ARG A 38 11.13 -11.42 1.67
N TYR A 39 11.57 -10.38 0.96
CA TYR A 39 11.62 -9.03 1.52
C TYR A 39 10.23 -8.43 1.71
N TYR A 40 9.32 -8.63 0.77
CA TYR A 40 7.92 -8.22 0.87
C TYR A 40 7.26 -8.85 2.10
N ILE A 41 7.37 -10.17 2.27
CA ILE A 41 6.78 -10.89 3.41
C ILE A 41 7.31 -10.32 4.73
N LYS A 42 8.61 -10.03 4.82
CA LYS A 42 9.22 -9.41 5.99
C LYS A 42 8.60 -8.04 6.30
N LYS A 43 8.52 -7.15 5.30
CA LYS A 43 7.91 -5.81 5.46
C LYS A 43 6.42 -5.90 5.79
N TRP A 44 5.71 -6.84 5.17
CA TRP A 44 4.31 -7.10 5.46
C TRP A 44 4.12 -7.49 6.93
N GLN A 45 4.95 -8.38 7.47
CA GLN A 45 4.91 -8.75 8.89
C GLN A 45 5.18 -7.55 9.81
N GLU A 46 6.18 -6.73 9.50
CA GLU A 46 6.50 -5.51 10.26
C GLU A 46 5.31 -4.53 10.29
N LEU A 47 4.71 -4.26 9.12
CA LEU A 47 3.55 -3.35 9.01
C LEU A 47 2.30 -3.95 9.67
N SER A 48 2.01 -5.23 9.46
CA SER A 48 0.86 -5.90 10.05
C SER A 48 0.92 -5.95 11.59
N SER A 49 2.12 -5.89 12.18
CA SER A 49 2.30 -5.86 13.64
C SER A 49 2.11 -4.48 14.27
N THR A 50 2.14 -3.42 13.45
CA THR A 50 2.10 -2.01 13.89
C THR A 50 0.80 -1.29 13.48
N HIS A 51 -0.04 -1.93 12.67
CA HIS A 51 -1.28 -1.37 12.16
C HIS A 51 -2.47 -2.27 12.49
N GLU A 52 -3.57 -1.65 12.90
CA GLU A 52 -4.81 -2.31 13.30
C GLU A 52 -5.61 -2.79 12.08
N TYR A 53 -5.59 -2.00 11.01
CA TYR A 53 -6.32 -2.27 9.78
C TYR A 53 -5.37 -2.59 8.63
N ILE A 54 -5.77 -3.59 7.86
CA ILE A 54 -5.02 -4.13 6.74
C ILE A 54 -6.02 -4.43 5.62
N ASN A 55 -5.64 -4.17 4.38
CA ASN A 55 -6.35 -4.57 3.17
C ASN A 55 -5.30 -5.08 2.17
N THR A 56 -5.33 -6.39 1.90
CA THR A 56 -4.43 -7.06 0.96
C THR A 56 -5.15 -7.42 -0.32
N LYS A 57 -4.51 -7.17 -1.46
CA LYS A 57 -4.91 -7.67 -2.77
C LYS A 57 -4.08 -8.89 -3.15
N VAL A 58 -4.65 -9.73 -4.00
CA VAL A 58 -4.03 -10.97 -4.47
C VAL A 58 -2.70 -10.74 -5.19
N ASN A 59 -2.39 -9.54 -5.67
CA ASN A 59 -1.20 -9.26 -6.48
C ASN A 59 -0.09 -8.52 -5.72
N TYR A 60 0.18 -8.91 -4.48
CA TYR A 60 1.23 -8.29 -3.64
C TYR A 60 1.06 -6.77 -3.44
N LEU A 61 -0.19 -6.30 -3.35
CA LEU A 61 -0.50 -4.93 -2.95
C LEU A 61 -1.19 -4.98 -1.59
N ALA A 62 -0.72 -4.19 -0.64
CA ALA A 62 -1.30 -4.13 0.69
C ALA A 62 -1.35 -2.69 1.18
N ALA A 63 -2.48 -2.31 1.78
CA ALA A 63 -2.64 -1.06 2.50
C ALA A 63 -2.78 -1.36 4.00
N PHE A 64 -2.14 -0.54 4.83
CA PHE A 64 -2.18 -0.62 6.28
C PHE A 64 -2.52 0.76 6.84
N TRP A 65 -3.38 0.82 7.86
CA TRP A 65 -3.74 2.08 8.51
C TRP A 65 -4.21 1.88 9.96
N ASN A 66 -4.28 2.98 10.69
CA ASN A 66 -4.77 3.05 12.06
C ASN A 66 -5.84 4.14 12.17
N ASP A 67 -6.76 3.97 13.13
CA ASP A 67 -7.69 5.04 13.50
C ASP A 67 -6.90 6.24 14.04
N GLY A 68 -7.25 7.45 13.58
CA GLY A 68 -6.58 8.69 13.95
C GLY A 68 -5.26 8.99 13.23
N ASP A 69 -4.81 8.14 12.30
CA ASP A 69 -3.71 8.47 11.37
C ASP A 69 -4.28 9.28 10.20
N GLU A 70 -4.55 10.56 10.45
CA GLU A 70 -5.23 11.46 9.52
C GLU A 70 -4.43 12.74 9.25
N ARG A 71 -4.60 13.31 8.05
CA ARG A 71 -4.00 14.55 7.60
C ARG A 71 -5.10 15.56 7.28
N TRP A 72 -4.99 16.78 7.80
CA TRP A 72 -5.84 17.88 7.39
C TRP A 72 -5.61 18.25 5.91
N CYS A 73 -6.66 18.18 5.11
CA CYS A 73 -6.67 18.62 3.73
C CYS A 73 -7.38 19.97 3.60
N GLU A 74 -6.62 21.03 3.29
CA GLU A 74 -7.18 22.38 3.12
C GLU A 74 -8.16 22.48 1.94
N GLU A 75 -7.99 21.66 0.91
CA GLU A 75 -8.87 21.66 -0.27
C GLU A 75 -10.22 20.99 0.00
N CYS A 76 -10.24 19.97 0.87
CA CYS A 76 -11.46 19.26 1.25
C CYS A 76 -12.09 19.80 2.54
N ASP A 77 -11.36 20.63 3.30
CA ASP A 77 -11.74 21.12 4.64
C ASP A 77 -12.10 19.96 5.59
N GLU A 78 -11.37 18.85 5.48
CA GLU A 78 -11.58 17.65 6.29
C GLU A 78 -10.27 16.89 6.57
N ASP A 79 -10.29 16.07 7.62
CA ASP A 79 -9.24 15.12 7.94
C ASP A 79 -9.35 13.88 7.02
N LEU A 80 -8.25 13.56 6.34
CA LEU A 80 -8.14 12.44 5.42
C LEU A 80 -7.28 11.32 6.00
N GLN A 81 -7.79 10.09 5.92
CA GLN A 81 -7.05 8.90 6.33
C GLN A 81 -5.73 8.78 5.56
N GLN A 82 -4.66 8.51 6.29
CA GLN A 82 -3.37 8.15 5.73
C GLN A 82 -3.22 6.63 5.65
N TYR A 83 -2.62 6.15 4.56
CA TYR A 83 -2.33 4.75 4.35
C TYR A 83 -0.84 4.52 4.22
N ARG A 84 -0.35 3.45 4.83
CA ARG A 84 0.92 2.84 4.45
C ARG A 84 0.68 1.81 3.38
N GLY A 85 1.21 2.06 2.19
CA GLY A 85 1.21 1.11 1.09
C GLY A 85 2.43 0.19 1.12
N LEU A 86 2.25 -1.06 0.74
CA LEU A 86 3.33 -2.01 0.45
C LEU A 86 3.02 -2.66 -0.90
N ALA A 87 3.96 -2.61 -1.84
CA ALA A 87 3.77 -3.18 -3.16
C ALA A 87 5.00 -3.94 -3.64
N LEU A 88 4.79 -5.12 -4.24
CA LEU A 88 5.79 -5.78 -5.06
C LEU A 88 5.50 -5.49 -6.54
N LEU A 89 6.45 -4.86 -7.21
CA LEU A 89 6.37 -4.44 -8.60
C LEU A 89 7.39 -5.17 -9.45
N LYS A 90 7.13 -5.20 -10.75
CA LYS A 90 8.07 -5.61 -11.78
C LYS A 90 8.23 -4.46 -12.75
N ASP A 91 9.45 -3.94 -12.86
CA ASP A 91 9.77 -2.80 -13.72
C ASP A 91 8.84 -1.60 -13.43
N HIS A 92 8.61 -1.33 -12.14
CA HIS A 92 7.70 -0.29 -11.62
C HIS A 92 6.22 -0.44 -12.01
N GLN A 93 5.82 -1.63 -12.43
CA GLN A 93 4.43 -1.98 -12.73
C GLN A 93 3.93 -3.04 -11.75
N ALA A 94 2.63 -2.99 -11.41
CA ALA A 94 2.02 -4.00 -10.57
C ALA A 94 2.22 -5.40 -11.16
N VAL A 95 2.60 -6.36 -10.33
CA VAL A 95 2.71 -7.74 -10.77
C VAL A 95 1.32 -8.29 -11.11
N THR A 96 1.27 -9.16 -12.12
CA THR A 96 0.01 -9.77 -12.60
C THR A 96 -0.22 -11.16 -12.06
N PHE A 97 0.74 -11.70 -11.30
CA PHE A 97 0.63 -13.01 -10.66
C PHE A 97 0.18 -12.85 -9.21
N GLU A 98 -0.47 -13.90 -8.71
CA GLU A 98 -1.02 -13.90 -7.36
C GLU A 98 0.07 -14.22 -6.33
N SER A 99 0.02 -13.53 -5.20
CA SER A 99 0.71 -13.91 -3.98
C SER A 99 0.15 -15.23 -3.47
N GLY A 100 0.99 -16.06 -2.87
CA GLY A 100 0.54 -17.33 -2.29
C GLY A 100 -0.64 -17.15 -1.33
N ASP A 101 -1.39 -18.24 -1.11
CA ASP A 101 -2.65 -18.32 -0.34
C ASP A 101 -2.61 -17.65 1.06
N ASP A 102 -1.41 -17.42 1.61
CA ASP A 102 -1.18 -16.82 2.94
C ASP A 102 -1.67 -15.35 3.05
N PHE A 103 -1.83 -14.64 1.92
CA PHE A 103 -2.24 -13.22 1.89
C PHE A 103 -3.71 -12.97 1.53
N HIS A 104 -4.51 -14.03 1.36
CA HIS A 104 -5.92 -13.91 0.96
C HIS A 104 -6.68 -12.89 1.83
N GLU A 105 -7.26 -11.92 1.13
CA GLU A 105 -8.11 -10.80 1.55
C GLU A 105 -8.46 -10.80 3.05
N ARG A 106 -7.57 -10.23 3.87
CA ARG A 106 -7.91 -9.87 5.25
C ARG A 106 -8.54 -8.50 5.22
N HIS A 107 -9.85 -8.45 5.37
CA HIS A 107 -10.58 -7.23 5.69
C HIS A 107 -10.88 -7.25 7.19
N ASN A 108 -10.22 -6.39 7.96
CA ASN A 108 -10.82 -5.96 9.23
C ASN A 108 -11.77 -4.81 8.87
N ASP A 109 -13.07 -5.09 8.86
CA ASP A 109 -14.11 -4.11 8.57
C ASP A 109 -13.96 -2.86 9.45
N CYS A 110 -13.52 -1.75 8.85
CA CYS A 110 -13.72 -0.41 9.39
C CYS A 110 -14.66 0.37 8.46
N ALA A 111 -15.48 1.23 9.06
CA ALA A 111 -16.47 2.05 8.36
C ALA A 111 -15.77 3.01 7.39
N LYS A 112 -15.76 2.65 6.10
CA LYS A 112 -15.45 3.50 4.92
C LYS A 112 -14.44 4.63 5.20
N PRO A 113 -13.13 4.40 4.97
CA PRO A 113 -12.18 5.48 5.06
C PRO A 113 -12.50 6.56 4.00
N LYS A 114 -12.41 7.83 4.39
CA LYS A 114 -12.72 8.97 3.53
C LYS A 114 -11.50 9.28 2.67
N CYS A 115 -11.49 8.85 1.42
CA CYS A 115 -10.45 9.22 0.45
C CYS A 115 -10.73 10.59 -0.19
N CYS A 116 -9.66 11.34 -0.48
CA CYS A 116 -9.73 12.63 -1.17
C CYS A 116 -10.42 12.50 -2.54
N LYS A 117 -11.41 13.35 -2.83
CA LYS A 117 -12.13 13.31 -4.11
C LYS A 117 -11.34 13.95 -5.26
N THR A 118 -10.29 14.72 -4.96
CA THR A 118 -9.51 15.47 -5.95
C THR A 118 -8.43 14.61 -6.62
N SER A 119 -8.00 13.51 -5.98
CA SER A 119 -7.05 12.55 -6.57
C SER A 119 -7.67 11.64 -7.66
N LEU A 120 -8.97 11.78 -7.95
CA LEU A 120 -9.71 10.94 -8.90
C LEU A 120 -9.78 11.51 -10.34
N VAL A 121 -9.00 12.55 -10.65
CA VAL A 121 -9.03 13.23 -11.95
C VAL A 121 -7.83 12.83 -12.80
#